data_AF-A0A4Q9G2M5-F1
#
_entry.id   AF-A0A4Q9G2M5-F1
#
_cell.length_a   1.000
_cell.length_b   1.000
_cell.length_c   1.000
_cell.angle_alpha   90.00
_cell.angle_beta   90.00
_cell.angle_gamma   90.00
#
_symmetry.space_group_name_H-M   'P 1'
#
loop_
_entity.id
_entity.type
_entity.pdbx_description
1 polymer ?
#
loop_
_entity_poly.entity_id
_entity_poly.type
_entity_poly.pdbx_seq_one_letter_code
_entity_poly.pdbx_strand_id
1 'polypeptide(L)'
;MRGVGMAEIRLVCPGCAAEYRLSDAAIPPQGREVECSGCGHVWHATPLTTRLALVDAMMPPAQTAPGQTPPLNRSLPPSVLEILRDEVEHERRARAAETAMSASAEAQGPAPDTARSPADPDWPATTITRHIDPRPSPHGGDTPAPAEPAPDVPAAAPAEAARPNVRQMPLVRPADPPRDVETAGRPGPGRYAAGFVFAVMLAVTGVVLYAMTPALTDQGTLGEVLDQARAQADGVRLWLQDRADMLVR
;
A
#
# COMPACT_ATOMS: atom_id res chain seq x y z
N MET A 1 10.88 28.03 -23.21
CA MET A 1 10.13 26.76 -23.22
C MET A 1 10.30 26.16 -21.82
N ARG A 2 9.29 26.31 -20.96
CA ARG A 2 9.35 25.80 -19.58
C ARG A 2 9.28 24.27 -19.66
N GLY A 3 10.28 23.59 -19.13
CA GLY A 3 10.34 22.14 -19.08
C GLY A 3 9.08 21.60 -18.43
N VAL A 4 8.36 20.74 -19.14
CA VAL A 4 7.34 19.90 -18.56
C VAL A 4 8.07 19.03 -17.55
N GLY A 5 7.94 19.34 -16.26
CA GLY A 5 8.41 18.44 -15.21
C GLY A 5 7.80 17.08 -15.50
N MET A 6 8.63 16.05 -15.65
CA MET A 6 8.16 14.69 -15.93
C MET A 6 7.41 14.19 -14.70
N ALA A 7 6.14 14.53 -14.59
CA ALA A 7 5.25 13.94 -13.60
C ALA A 7 5.28 12.42 -13.83
N GLU A 8 5.48 11.67 -12.76
CA GLU A 8 5.63 10.22 -12.76
C GLU A 8 4.43 9.61 -12.03
N ILE A 9 3.82 8.57 -12.62
CA ILE A 9 2.74 7.79 -12.05
C ILE A 9 3.26 6.40 -11.64
N ARG A 10 2.84 5.95 -10.46
CA ARG A 10 3.14 4.60 -9.94
C ARG A 10 1.94 3.68 -10.08
N LEU A 11 2.14 2.54 -10.72
CA LEU A 11 1.16 1.46 -10.82
C LEU A 11 1.64 0.24 -10.03
N VAL A 12 0.70 -0.51 -9.46
CA VAL A 12 0.98 -1.76 -8.74
C VAL A 12 0.12 -2.86 -9.34
N CYS A 13 0.74 -3.97 -9.74
CA CYS A 13 0.03 -5.13 -10.27
C CYS A 13 -0.77 -5.82 -9.16
N PRO A 14 -2.08 -6.05 -9.32
CA PRO A 14 -2.90 -6.72 -8.31
C PRO A 14 -2.64 -8.23 -8.22
N GLY A 15 -2.01 -8.84 -9.23
CA GLY A 15 -1.73 -10.28 -9.26
C GLY A 15 -0.44 -10.68 -8.52
N CYS A 16 0.65 -9.94 -8.71
CA CYS A 16 1.96 -10.28 -8.14
C CYS A 16 2.64 -9.14 -7.36
N ALA A 17 1.95 -8.02 -7.14
CA ALA A 17 2.46 -6.85 -6.42
C ALA A 17 3.70 -6.16 -7.03
N ALA A 18 4.03 -6.43 -8.30
CA ALA A 18 5.08 -5.70 -9.01
C ALA A 18 4.75 -4.20 -9.14
N GLU A 19 5.77 -3.36 -9.00
CA GLU A 19 5.66 -1.90 -9.06
C GLU A 19 6.24 -1.35 -10.36
N TYR A 20 5.50 -0.43 -11.00
CA TYR A 20 5.91 0.23 -12.23
C TYR A 20 5.85 1.73 -12.06
N ARG A 21 6.93 2.40 -12.47
CA ARG A 21 7.04 3.84 -12.54
C ARG A 21 7.03 4.26 -13.99
N LEU A 22 6.05 5.06 -14.36
CA LEU A 22 5.78 5.50 -15.73
C LEU A 22 5.64 7.01 -15.76
N SER A 23 5.88 7.65 -16.90
CA SER A 23 5.50 9.06 -17.07
C SER A 23 3.98 9.22 -16.97
N ASP A 24 3.49 10.36 -16.48
CA ASP A 24 2.06 10.67 -16.37
C ASP A 24 1.33 10.59 -17.73
N ALA A 25 2.03 10.93 -18.82
CA ALA A 25 1.52 10.76 -20.19
C ALA A 25 1.30 9.30 -20.63
N ALA A 26 1.80 8.32 -19.87
CA ALA A 26 1.67 6.91 -20.23
C ALA A 26 0.25 6.39 -20.00
N ILE A 27 -0.50 6.92 -19.04
CA ILE A 27 -1.89 6.53 -18.77
C ILE A 27 -2.79 7.74 -19.05
N PRO A 28 -3.56 7.74 -20.15
CA PRO A 28 -4.41 8.87 -20.49
C PRO A 28 -5.56 9.01 -19.46
N PRO A 29 -6.23 10.18 -19.39
CA PRO A 29 -7.26 10.44 -18.39
C PRO A 29 -8.46 9.50 -18.49
N GLN A 30 -8.79 9.01 -19.70
CA GLN A 30 -9.81 7.97 -19.90
C GLN A 30 -9.42 6.59 -19.34
N GLY A 31 -8.15 6.40 -18.94
CA GLY A 31 -7.57 5.12 -18.57
C GLY A 31 -7.09 4.30 -19.77
N ARG A 32 -6.35 3.25 -19.48
CA ARG A 32 -5.85 2.29 -20.48
C ARG A 32 -5.70 0.91 -19.86
N GLU A 33 -5.91 -0.12 -20.67
CA GLU A 33 -5.57 -1.49 -20.33
C GLU A 33 -4.05 -1.70 -20.33
N VAL A 34 -3.52 -2.32 -19.28
CA VAL A 34 -2.09 -2.57 -19.10
C VAL A 34 -1.85 -4.00 -18.67
N GLU A 35 -0.74 -4.58 -19.15
CA GLU A 35 -0.33 -5.95 -18.85
C GLU A 35 0.92 -5.97 -17.96
N CYS A 36 0.92 -6.83 -16.95
CA CYS A 36 2.05 -7.02 -16.05
C CYS A 36 3.15 -7.85 -16.74
N SER A 37 4.35 -7.30 -16.90
CA SER A 37 5.48 -8.07 -17.46
C SER A 37 5.97 -9.21 -16.56
N GLY A 38 5.66 -9.18 -15.26
CA GLY A 38 6.07 -10.22 -14.30
C GLY A 38 5.14 -11.42 -14.20
N CYS A 39 3.84 -11.27 -14.50
CA CYS A 39 2.87 -12.36 -14.35
C CYS A 39 1.78 -12.44 -15.44
N GLY A 40 1.78 -11.53 -16.43
CA GLY A 40 0.80 -11.48 -17.51
C GLY A 40 -0.60 -11.00 -17.12
N HIS A 41 -0.81 -10.56 -15.87
CA HIS A 41 -2.12 -10.05 -15.45
C HIS A 41 -2.46 -8.74 -16.15
N VAL A 42 -3.65 -8.67 -16.75
CA VAL A 42 -4.14 -7.49 -17.49
C VAL A 42 -5.20 -6.77 -16.67
N TRP A 43 -5.04 -5.45 -16.48
CA TRP A 43 -6.00 -4.62 -15.74
C TRP A 43 -6.16 -3.23 -16.34
N HIS A 44 -7.27 -2.56 -16.01
CA HIS A 44 -7.52 -1.18 -16.44
C HIS A 44 -6.90 -0.18 -15.46
N ALA A 45 -5.84 0.51 -15.89
CA ALA A 45 -5.18 1.54 -15.10
C ALA A 45 -5.80 2.91 -15.39
N THR A 46 -6.12 3.65 -14.33
CA THR A 46 -6.58 5.05 -14.38
C THR A 46 -5.68 5.90 -13.48
N PRO A 47 -5.37 7.14 -13.87
CA PRO A 47 -4.59 8.03 -13.03
C PRO A 47 -5.38 8.40 -11.77
N LEU A 48 -4.66 8.65 -10.68
CA LEU A 48 -5.28 8.93 -9.37
C LEU A 48 -6.18 10.16 -9.42
N THR A 49 -5.79 11.18 -10.21
CA THR A 49 -6.55 12.40 -10.46
C THR A 49 -7.93 12.13 -11.06
N THR A 50 -8.01 11.32 -12.13
CA THR A 50 -9.30 10.90 -12.69
C THR A 50 -10.12 10.14 -11.66
N ARG A 51 -9.49 9.23 -10.90
CA ARG A 51 -10.19 8.43 -9.89
C ARG A 51 -10.80 9.30 -8.79
N LEU A 52 -10.05 10.29 -8.31
CA LEU A 52 -10.51 11.26 -7.31
C LEU A 52 -11.63 12.16 -7.85
N ALA A 53 -11.50 12.65 -9.09
CA ALA A 53 -12.55 13.45 -9.73
C ALA A 53 -13.87 12.67 -9.87
N LEU A 54 -13.79 11.36 -10.14
CA LEU A 54 -14.96 10.50 -10.21
C LEU A 54 -15.63 10.31 -8.83
N VAL A 55 -14.83 10.19 -7.76
CA VAL A 55 -15.33 10.10 -6.38
C VAL A 55 -15.99 11.41 -5.95
N ASP A 56 -15.39 12.55 -6.29
CA ASP A 56 -15.93 13.88 -5.99
C ASP A 56 -17.26 14.11 -6.71
N ALA A 57 -17.36 13.73 -7.98
CA ALA A 57 -18.60 13.82 -8.76
C ALA A 57 -19.71 12.85 -8.26
N MET A 58 -19.33 11.73 -7.63
CA MET A 58 -20.28 10.74 -7.09
C MET A 58 -20.72 11.09 -5.65
N MET A 59 -20.05 12.02 -4.98
CA MET A 59 -20.41 12.45 -3.63
C MET A 59 -21.50 13.52 -3.70
N PRO A 60 -22.68 13.33 -3.09
CA PRO A 60 -23.64 14.41 -2.98
C PRO A 60 -23.03 15.56 -2.15
N PRO A 61 -23.35 16.83 -2.46
CA PRO A 61 -22.86 17.94 -1.66
C PRO A 61 -23.30 17.70 -0.20
N ALA A 62 -22.31 17.57 0.69
CA ALA A 62 -22.53 17.34 2.10
C ALA A 62 -23.24 18.55 2.70
N GLN A 63 -24.57 18.50 2.74
CA GLN A 63 -25.39 19.44 3.50
C GLN A 63 -25.33 19.03 4.98
N THR A 64 -24.18 19.22 5.63
CA THR A 64 -24.06 19.07 7.07
C THR A 64 -24.62 20.34 7.72
N ALA A 65 -25.88 20.29 8.16
CA ALA A 65 -26.43 21.31 9.04
C ALA A 65 -25.61 21.35 10.35
N PRO A 66 -25.31 22.53 10.92
CA PRO A 66 -24.57 22.63 12.17
C PRO A 66 -25.35 21.92 13.28
N GLY A 67 -24.76 20.84 13.83
CA GLY A 67 -25.37 20.00 14.87
C GLY A 67 -25.67 18.55 14.47
N GLN A 68 -25.48 18.17 13.20
CA GLN A 68 -25.61 16.77 12.78
C GLN A 68 -24.26 16.06 12.84
N THR A 69 -23.92 15.50 14.00
CA THR A 69 -22.88 14.47 14.07
C THR A 69 -23.35 13.23 13.31
N PRO A 70 -22.53 12.66 12.40
CA PRO A 70 -22.87 11.43 11.71
C PRO A 70 -23.21 10.33 12.73
N PRO A 71 -24.30 9.57 12.54
CA PRO A 71 -24.60 8.48 13.43
C PRO A 71 -23.48 7.44 13.32
N LEU A 72 -22.91 7.05 14.46
CA LEU A 72 -21.96 5.94 14.51
C LEU A 72 -22.70 4.64 14.18
N ASN A 73 -22.10 3.80 13.35
CA ASN A 73 -22.67 2.48 13.00
C ASN A 73 -22.77 1.55 14.22
N ARG A 74 -22.04 1.86 15.30
CA ARG A 74 -22.10 1.18 16.60
C ARG A 74 -21.86 2.17 17.72
N SER A 75 -22.62 2.07 18.82
CA SER A 75 -22.36 2.83 20.04
C SER A 75 -21.04 2.38 20.68
N LEU A 76 -20.23 3.33 21.15
CA LEU A 76 -19.03 3.00 21.94
C LEU A 76 -19.44 2.31 23.27
N PRO A 77 -18.69 1.31 23.72
CA PRO A 77 -18.95 0.66 25.01
C PRO A 77 -18.80 1.67 26.17
N PRO A 78 -19.54 1.50 27.27
CA PRO A 78 -19.60 2.48 28.36
C PRO A 78 -18.24 2.73 29.02
N SER A 79 -17.40 1.71 29.13
CA SER A 79 -16.03 1.83 29.68
C SER A 79 -15.15 2.79 28.88
N VAL A 80 -15.28 2.81 27.54
CA VAL A 80 -14.51 3.72 26.69
C VAL A 80 -15.03 5.15 26.81
N LEU A 81 -16.35 5.32 26.96
CA LEU A 81 -16.93 6.65 27.21
C LEU A 81 -16.50 7.22 28.56
N GLU A 82 -16.33 6.39 29.58
CA GLU A 82 -15.78 6.80 30.87
C GLU A 82 -14.32 7.24 30.74
N ILE A 83 -13.47 6.45 30.07
CA ILE A 83 -12.08 6.80 29.81
C ILE A 83 -11.98 8.14 29.06
N LEU A 84 -12.76 8.32 28.00
CA LEU A 84 -12.74 9.57 27.21
C LEU A 84 -13.22 10.78 28.02
N ARG A 85 -14.17 10.61 28.94
CA ARG A 85 -14.61 11.69 29.83
C ARG A 85 -13.56 12.04 30.86
N ASP A 86 -12.89 11.04 31.43
CA ASP A 86 -11.82 11.25 32.40
C ASP A 86 -10.61 11.95 31.75
N GLU A 87 -10.25 11.55 30.53
CA GLU A 87 -9.18 12.19 29.75
C GLU A 87 -9.50 13.65 29.44
N VAL A 88 -10.74 13.95 29.06
CA VAL A 88 -11.19 15.34 28.83
C VAL A 88 -11.10 16.16 30.11
N GLU A 89 -11.53 15.61 31.24
CA GLU A 89 -11.44 16.31 32.52
C GLU A 89 -9.99 16.49 32.98
N HIS A 90 -9.13 15.50 32.71
CA HIS A 90 -7.71 15.58 32.96
C HIS A 90 -7.06 16.71 32.15
N GLU A 91 -7.30 16.75 30.84
CA GLU A 91 -6.79 17.79 29.95
C GLU A 91 -7.32 19.17 30.36
N ARG A 92 -8.61 19.30 30.72
CA ARG A 92 -9.17 20.58 31.19
C ARG A 92 -8.48 21.07 32.46
N ARG A 93 -8.19 20.17 33.41
CA ARG A 93 -7.44 20.50 34.63
C ARG A 93 -6.00 20.88 34.32
N ALA A 94 -5.33 20.16 33.41
CA ALA A 94 -3.98 20.47 32.98
C ALA A 94 -3.91 21.87 32.36
N ARG A 95 -4.81 22.19 31.42
CA ARG A 95 -4.89 23.51 30.78
C ARG A 95 -5.21 24.63 31.77
N ALA A 96 -6.10 24.39 32.74
CA ALA A 96 -6.38 25.36 33.78
C ALA A 96 -5.16 25.62 34.68
N ALA A 97 -4.40 24.57 35.03
CA ALA A 97 -3.18 24.70 35.82
C ALA A 97 -2.07 25.43 35.05
N GLU A 98 -1.88 25.15 33.76
CA GLU A 98 -0.95 25.88 32.88
C GLU A 98 -1.32 27.37 32.79
N THR A 99 -2.61 27.66 32.63
CA THR A 99 -3.11 29.04 32.55
C THR A 99 -2.90 29.77 33.89
N ALA A 100 -3.18 29.11 35.02
CA ALA A 100 -2.97 29.67 36.35
C ALA A 100 -1.47 29.86 36.68
N MET A 101 -0.61 28.93 36.25
CA MET A 101 0.84 29.03 36.39
C MET A 101 1.40 30.17 35.54
N SER A 102 0.91 30.33 34.31
CA SER A 102 1.29 31.44 33.43
C SER A 102 0.84 32.79 34.00
N ALA A 103 -0.40 32.89 34.50
CA ALA A 103 -0.92 34.11 35.13
C ALA A 103 -0.16 34.48 36.43
N SER A 104 0.29 33.49 37.20
CA SER A 104 1.11 33.75 38.40
C SER A 104 2.56 34.10 38.06
N ALA A 105 3.12 33.56 36.97
CA ALA A 105 4.42 33.96 36.44
C ALA A 105 4.41 35.40 35.90
N GLU A 106 3.32 35.85 35.27
CA GLU A 106 3.15 37.24 34.82
C GLU A 106 2.94 38.21 36.00
N ALA A 107 2.34 37.76 37.11
CA ALA A 107 2.17 38.55 38.33
C ALA A 107 3.48 38.73 39.14
N GLN A 108 4.45 37.85 38.93
CA GLN A 108 5.82 37.98 39.42
C GLN A 108 6.60 38.80 38.40
N GLY A 109 6.52 40.14 38.51
CA GLY A 109 7.17 41.08 37.60
C GLY A 109 8.65 40.76 37.30
N PRO A 110 9.20 41.28 36.20
CA PRO A 110 10.45 40.78 35.61
C PRO A 110 11.61 40.85 36.61
N ALA A 111 12.18 39.70 36.95
CA ALA A 111 13.51 39.62 37.53
C ALA A 111 14.54 40.13 36.49
N PRO A 112 15.59 40.85 36.91
CA PRO A 112 16.49 41.54 35.98
C PRO A 112 17.21 40.57 35.05
N ASP A 113 17.32 41.00 33.79
CA ASP A 113 17.92 40.30 32.66
C ASP A 113 19.29 39.70 32.98
N THR A 114 19.30 38.40 33.28
CA THR A 114 20.42 37.55 32.90
C THR A 114 20.00 36.76 31.66
N ALA A 115 20.35 37.32 30.50
CA ALA A 115 20.56 36.65 29.21
C ALA A 115 19.92 35.26 29.07
N ARG A 116 18.62 35.22 28.77
CA ARG A 116 17.98 34.03 28.20
C ARG A 116 18.05 34.16 26.69
N SER A 117 19.00 33.44 26.09
CA SER A 117 19.10 33.19 24.65
C SER A 117 17.74 32.72 24.10
N PRO A 118 17.28 33.20 22.94
CA PRO A 118 16.10 32.63 22.30
C PRO A 118 16.51 31.30 21.67
N ALA A 119 16.51 30.25 22.47
CA ALA A 119 16.41 28.90 21.92
C ALA A 119 14.92 28.68 21.62
N ASP A 120 14.54 29.07 20.40
CA ASP A 120 13.34 28.55 19.74
C ASP A 120 13.43 27.02 19.80
N PRO A 121 12.44 26.29 20.34
CA PRO A 121 12.42 24.85 20.25
C PRO A 121 12.18 24.47 18.78
N ASP A 122 13.28 24.36 18.02
CA ASP A 122 13.36 23.66 16.75
C ASP A 122 12.91 22.22 17.01
N TRP A 123 11.61 21.97 16.86
CA TRP A 123 11.06 20.62 16.79
C TRP A 123 11.64 19.98 15.52
N PRO A 124 12.52 18.97 15.61
CA PRO A 124 13.04 18.36 14.40
C PRO A 124 11.93 17.49 13.84
N ALA A 125 11.18 18.03 12.86
CA ALA A 125 10.52 17.21 11.87
C ALA A 125 11.63 16.46 11.11
N THR A 126 12.05 15.31 11.62
CA THR A 126 12.97 14.39 10.94
C THR A 126 12.23 13.71 9.80
N THR A 127 11.90 14.47 8.75
CA THR A 127 11.80 13.89 7.41
C THR A 127 13.22 13.73 6.91
N ILE A 128 13.72 12.49 6.93
CA ILE A 128 14.96 12.07 6.28
C ILE A 128 14.79 12.33 4.78
N THR A 129 15.19 13.50 4.31
CA THR A 129 15.49 13.74 2.89
C THR A 129 16.99 13.61 2.72
N ARG A 130 17.42 12.39 2.35
CA ARG A 130 18.75 12.11 1.83
C ARG A 130 19.06 13.14 0.74
N HIS A 131 20.01 14.04 1.00
CA HIS A 131 20.51 14.95 -0.02
C HIS A 131 21.22 14.11 -1.07
N ILE A 132 20.65 14.06 -2.28
CA ILE A 132 21.30 13.49 -3.46
C ILE A 132 22.03 14.65 -4.13
N ASP A 133 23.36 14.65 -4.04
CA ASP A 133 24.20 15.56 -4.81
C ASP A 133 24.04 15.28 -6.31
N PRO A 134 23.68 16.27 -7.15
CA PRO A 134 23.67 16.10 -8.59
C PRO A 134 25.09 16.34 -9.10
N ARG A 135 25.92 15.29 -9.14
CA ARG A 135 27.17 15.36 -9.90
C ARG A 135 26.87 15.12 -11.38
N PRO A 136 27.23 16.04 -12.31
CA PRO A 136 27.06 15.81 -13.72
C PRO A 136 28.08 14.76 -14.22
N SER A 137 27.59 13.67 -14.79
CA SER A 137 28.42 12.70 -15.51
C SER A 137 28.88 13.32 -16.84
N PRO A 138 30.19 13.32 -17.15
CA PRO A 138 30.68 13.86 -18.40
C PRO A 138 30.29 12.95 -19.57
N HIS A 139 29.68 13.55 -20.59
CA HIS A 139 29.52 12.96 -21.91
C HIS A 139 30.87 12.76 -22.59
N GLY A 140 31.02 11.61 -23.25
CA GLY A 140 31.99 11.32 -24.29
C GLY A 140 31.73 9.88 -24.76
N GLY A 141 31.57 9.56 -26.04
CA GLY A 141 31.42 10.33 -27.26
C GLY A 141 30.83 9.42 -28.35
N ASP A 142 30.29 10.01 -29.41
CA ASP A 142 30.42 9.67 -30.83
C ASP A 142 30.99 8.26 -31.15
N THR A 143 30.45 7.36 -31.98
CA THR A 143 29.61 7.42 -33.20
C THR A 143 29.09 5.97 -33.50
N PRO A 144 28.58 5.61 -34.70
CA PRO A 144 27.19 5.32 -35.05
C PRO A 144 26.81 3.82 -35.12
N ALA A 145 25.50 3.60 -35.10
CA ALA A 145 24.84 2.31 -35.36
C ALA A 145 25.17 1.70 -36.74
N PRO A 146 25.41 0.38 -36.82
CA PRO A 146 25.21 -0.39 -38.04
C PRO A 146 23.72 -0.70 -38.23
N ALA A 147 23.16 -0.25 -39.34
CA ALA A 147 21.83 -0.64 -39.79
C ALA A 147 21.81 -2.12 -40.20
N GLU A 148 20.95 -2.92 -39.58
CA GLU A 148 20.58 -4.24 -40.10
C GLU A 148 19.40 -4.10 -41.09
N PRO A 149 19.43 -4.83 -42.22
CA PRO A 149 18.38 -4.75 -43.24
C PRO A 149 17.15 -5.56 -42.85
N ALA A 150 15.98 -4.96 -43.07
CA ALA A 150 14.68 -5.62 -42.93
C ALA A 150 14.53 -6.80 -43.91
N PRO A 151 13.82 -7.88 -43.55
CA PRO A 151 13.51 -8.97 -44.47
C PRO A 151 12.42 -8.56 -45.48
N ASP A 152 12.64 -8.94 -46.73
CA ASP A 152 11.75 -8.75 -47.88
C ASP A 152 10.37 -9.38 -47.67
N VAL A 153 9.32 -8.57 -47.72
CA VAL A 153 7.93 -9.04 -47.88
C VAL A 153 7.52 -8.78 -49.34
N PRO A 154 7.15 -9.81 -50.11
CA PRO A 154 6.78 -9.62 -51.51
C PRO A 154 5.47 -8.85 -51.66
N ALA A 155 5.48 -7.95 -52.64
CA ALA A 155 4.39 -7.09 -53.05
C ALA A 155 3.15 -7.87 -53.54
N ALA A 156 1.99 -7.50 -53.02
CA ALA A 156 0.69 -7.75 -53.64
C ALA A 156 -0.01 -6.40 -53.88
N ALA A 157 -0.26 -6.08 -55.14
CA ALA A 157 -1.07 -4.95 -55.60
C ALA A 157 -2.58 -5.31 -55.60
N PRO A 158 -3.48 -4.43 -56.06
CA PRO A 158 -3.81 -3.10 -55.56
C PRO A 158 -5.25 -3.06 -54.99
N ALA A 159 -5.58 -1.92 -54.38
CA ALA A 159 -6.84 -1.61 -53.71
C ALA A 159 -8.09 -1.76 -54.59
N GLU A 160 -9.06 -2.54 -54.11
CA GLU A 160 -10.45 -2.54 -54.58
C GLU A 160 -11.33 -1.90 -53.50
N ALA A 161 -12.04 -0.84 -53.88
CA ALA A 161 -12.83 0.00 -52.98
C ALA A 161 -14.07 -0.75 -52.45
N ALA A 162 -13.96 -1.35 -51.26
CA ALA A 162 -15.11 -1.86 -50.53
C ALA A 162 -15.71 -0.75 -49.64
N ARG A 163 -16.90 -0.28 -50.04
CA ARG A 163 -17.75 0.61 -49.23
C ARG A 163 -18.10 -0.09 -47.90
N PRO A 164 -18.24 0.63 -46.77
CA PRO A 164 -18.66 -0.01 -45.53
C PRO A 164 -20.12 -0.44 -45.65
N ASN A 165 -20.37 -1.75 -45.65
CA ASN A 165 -21.71 -2.31 -45.52
C ASN A 165 -22.14 -2.17 -44.05
N VAL A 166 -22.95 -1.14 -43.77
CA VAL A 166 -23.62 -0.98 -42.48
C VAL A 166 -24.60 -2.14 -42.33
N ARG A 167 -24.17 -3.17 -41.57
CA ARG A 167 -25.08 -4.22 -41.09
C ARG A 167 -26.18 -3.55 -40.28
N GLN A 168 -27.40 -3.56 -40.83
CA GLN A 168 -28.60 -3.16 -40.09
C GLN A 168 -28.73 -4.07 -38.86
N MET A 169 -28.63 -3.47 -37.68
CA MET A 169 -28.88 -4.13 -36.41
C MET A 169 -30.36 -4.56 -36.37
N PRO A 170 -30.70 -5.82 -36.05
CA PRO A 170 -32.10 -6.19 -35.84
C PRO A 170 -32.64 -5.40 -34.65
N LEU A 171 -33.84 -4.82 -34.78
CA LEU A 171 -34.57 -4.25 -33.65
C LEU A 171 -34.69 -5.31 -32.55
N VAL A 172 -34.15 -5.01 -31.37
CA VAL A 172 -34.32 -5.83 -30.17
C VAL A 172 -35.80 -5.84 -29.81
N ARG A 173 -36.43 -7.01 -29.86
CA ARG A 173 -37.79 -7.23 -29.34
C ARG A 173 -37.76 -7.08 -27.81
N PRO A 174 -38.71 -6.38 -27.16
CA PRO A 174 -38.77 -6.29 -25.72
C PRO A 174 -38.82 -7.69 -25.10
N ALA A 175 -37.90 -7.98 -24.19
CA ALA A 175 -37.84 -9.26 -23.47
C ALA A 175 -38.98 -9.33 -22.44
N ASP A 176 -39.55 -10.54 -22.29
CA ASP A 176 -40.48 -10.87 -21.21
C ASP A 176 -39.84 -10.62 -19.83
N PRO A 177 -40.64 -10.30 -18.79
CA PRO A 177 -40.10 -10.09 -17.45
C PRO A 177 -39.41 -11.35 -16.91
N PRO A 178 -38.29 -11.21 -16.19
CA PRO A 178 -37.55 -12.35 -15.68
C PRO A 178 -38.40 -13.10 -14.65
N ARG A 179 -38.53 -14.42 -14.85
CA ARG A 179 -39.02 -15.33 -13.81
C ARG A 179 -38.01 -15.35 -12.67
N ASP A 180 -38.53 -15.41 -11.44
CA ASP A 180 -37.77 -15.40 -10.19
C ASP A 180 -36.65 -16.44 -10.23
N VAL A 181 -35.41 -15.96 -10.34
CA VAL A 181 -34.22 -16.81 -10.17
C VAL A 181 -34.00 -16.92 -8.67
N GLU A 182 -34.30 -18.10 -8.15
CA GLU A 182 -33.98 -18.50 -6.78
C GLU A 182 -32.51 -18.19 -6.50
N THR A 183 -32.26 -17.23 -5.60
CA THR A 183 -30.93 -16.81 -5.20
C THR A 183 -30.15 -17.99 -4.64
N ALA A 184 -29.21 -18.52 -5.42
CA ALA A 184 -28.18 -19.41 -4.91
C ALA A 184 -27.46 -18.71 -3.75
N GLY A 185 -27.50 -19.33 -2.57
CA GLY A 185 -26.95 -18.77 -1.33
C GLY A 185 -25.46 -18.45 -1.44
N ARG A 186 -25.06 -17.35 -0.79
CA ARG A 186 -23.65 -16.96 -0.64
C ARG A 186 -22.83 -18.13 -0.06
N PRO A 187 -21.64 -18.46 -0.60
CA PRO A 187 -20.75 -19.41 0.05
C PRO A 187 -20.29 -18.81 1.39
N GLY A 188 -20.56 -19.52 2.49
CA GLY A 188 -20.19 -19.08 3.83
C GLY A 188 -18.67 -19.00 4.02
N PRO A 189 -18.17 -18.07 4.85
CA PRO A 189 -16.76 -17.98 5.20
C PRO A 189 -16.43 -19.09 6.19
N GLY A 190 -15.80 -20.18 5.74
CA GLY A 190 -15.48 -21.26 6.69
C GLY A 190 -14.45 -22.28 6.27
N ARG A 191 -13.97 -22.25 5.01
CA ARG A 191 -13.11 -23.32 4.49
C ARG A 191 -11.63 -22.96 4.44
N TYR A 192 -11.29 -21.69 4.18
CA TYR A 192 -9.90 -21.25 4.11
C TYR A 192 -9.30 -20.93 5.49
N ALA A 193 -10.10 -20.33 6.39
CA ALA A 193 -9.66 -20.03 7.75
C ALA A 193 -9.35 -21.30 8.56
N ALA A 194 -10.13 -22.37 8.36
CA ALA A 194 -9.90 -23.65 9.02
C ALA A 194 -8.55 -24.29 8.61
N GLY A 195 -8.21 -24.23 7.32
CA GLY A 195 -6.92 -24.72 6.82
C GLY A 195 -5.74 -23.89 7.35
N PHE A 196 -5.89 -22.57 7.42
CA PHE A 196 -4.87 -21.68 7.97
C PHE A 196 -4.62 -21.93 9.46
N VAL A 197 -5.69 -22.05 10.27
CA VAL A 197 -5.56 -22.34 11.71
C VAL A 197 -4.89 -23.70 11.94
N PHE A 198 -5.20 -24.71 11.12
CA PHE A 198 -4.53 -26.01 11.20
C PHE A 198 -3.04 -25.91 10.87
N ALA A 199 -2.65 -25.16 9.83
CA ALA A 199 -1.25 -24.94 9.47
C ALA A 199 -0.48 -24.19 10.57
N VAL A 200 -1.09 -23.16 11.17
CA VAL A 200 -0.52 -22.44 12.32
C VAL A 200 -0.36 -23.36 13.52
N MET A 201 -1.34 -24.22 13.80
CA MET A 201 -1.24 -25.17 14.90
C MET A 201 -0.13 -26.19 14.70
N LEU A 202 0.06 -26.70 13.48
CA LEU A 202 1.19 -27.58 13.16
C LEU A 202 2.54 -26.87 13.31
N ALA A 203 2.64 -25.61 12.87
CA ALA A 203 3.85 -24.81 13.03
C ALA A 203 4.18 -24.58 14.52
N VAL A 204 3.19 -24.17 15.32
CA VAL A 204 3.34 -24.00 16.77
C VAL A 204 3.71 -25.33 17.44
N THR A 205 3.09 -26.43 17.04
CA THR A 205 3.41 -27.77 17.56
C THR A 205 4.87 -28.13 17.25
N GLY A 206 5.34 -27.89 16.03
CA GLY A 206 6.74 -28.08 15.66
C GLY A 206 7.70 -27.24 16.49
N VAL A 207 7.36 -25.97 16.75
CA VAL A 207 8.15 -25.07 17.61
C VAL A 207 8.16 -25.56 19.07
N VAL A 208 7.02 -26.03 19.59
CA VAL A 208 6.92 -26.59 20.95
C VAL A 208 7.74 -27.87 21.07
N LEU A 209 7.70 -28.78 20.08
CA LEU A 209 8.57 -29.97 20.06
C LEU A 209 10.06 -29.61 19.97
N TYR A 210 10.41 -28.57 19.20
CA TYR A 210 11.77 -28.04 19.13
C TYR A 210 12.23 -27.35 20.44
N ALA A 211 11.29 -26.81 21.23
CA ALA A 211 11.60 -26.25 22.54
C ALA A 211 11.66 -27.33 23.64
N MET A 212 10.90 -28.41 23.51
CA MET A 212 10.86 -29.55 24.45
C MET A 212 11.95 -30.60 24.20
N THR A 213 12.70 -30.49 23.10
CA THR A 213 13.80 -31.41 22.75
C THR A 213 14.83 -31.61 23.88
N PRO A 214 15.37 -30.56 24.54
CA PRO A 214 16.34 -30.74 25.63
C PRO A 214 15.76 -31.44 26.87
N ALA A 215 14.44 -31.60 26.98
CA ALA A 215 13.80 -32.39 28.04
C ALA A 215 13.58 -33.87 27.65
N LEU A 216 13.71 -34.20 26.37
CA LEU A 216 13.51 -35.53 25.79
C LEU A 216 14.82 -36.27 25.48
N THR A 217 15.96 -35.58 25.60
CA THR A 217 17.31 -36.10 25.33
C THR A 217 17.78 -37.22 26.27
N ASP A 218 17.07 -37.47 27.38
CA ASP A 218 17.34 -38.62 28.25
C ASP A 218 16.79 -39.97 27.71
N GLN A 219 16.19 -40.01 26.51
CA GLN A 219 15.58 -41.20 25.93
C GLN A 219 16.28 -41.66 24.62
N GLY A 220 17.52 -42.16 24.74
CA GLY A 220 18.15 -43.02 23.74
C GLY A 220 18.26 -42.46 22.31
N THR A 221 18.16 -43.34 21.31
CA THR A 221 18.42 -43.06 19.88
C THR A 221 17.54 -41.97 19.26
N LEU A 222 16.38 -41.69 19.85
CA LEU A 222 15.45 -40.67 19.39
C LEU A 222 15.97 -39.26 19.70
N GLY A 223 16.70 -39.09 20.81
CA GLY A 223 17.39 -37.84 21.17
C GLY A 223 18.46 -37.45 20.15
N GLU A 224 19.25 -38.42 19.67
CA GLU A 224 20.30 -38.18 18.67
C GLU A 224 19.74 -37.72 17.32
N VAL A 225 18.62 -38.29 16.87
CA VAL A 225 17.93 -37.87 15.64
C VAL A 225 17.37 -36.45 15.78
N LEU A 226 16.83 -36.11 16.95
CA LEU A 226 16.29 -34.79 17.22
C LEU A 226 17.38 -33.71 17.32
N ASP A 227 18.52 -34.04 17.93
CA ASP A 227 19.69 -33.16 17.98
C ASP A 227 20.28 -32.94 16.58
N GLN A 228 20.34 -33.98 15.74
CA GLN A 228 20.77 -33.84 14.35
C GLN A 228 19.81 -32.95 13.55
N ALA A 229 18.49 -33.12 13.71
CA ALA A 229 17.50 -32.26 13.06
C ALA A 229 17.61 -30.80 13.54
N ARG A 230 17.87 -30.58 14.83
CA ARG A 230 18.12 -29.25 15.40
C ARG A 230 19.34 -28.59 14.79
N ALA A 231 20.46 -29.31 14.71
CA ALA A 231 21.68 -28.78 14.12
C ALA A 231 21.48 -28.38 12.63
N GLN A 232 20.69 -29.14 11.88
CA GLN A 232 20.33 -28.79 10.50
C GLN A 232 19.48 -27.52 10.43
N ALA A 233 18.47 -27.39 11.30
CA ALA A 233 17.64 -26.19 11.37
C ALA A 233 18.46 -24.94 11.75
N ASP A 234 19.37 -25.06 12.71
CA ASP A 234 20.26 -23.98 13.12
C ASP A 234 21.23 -23.60 11.99
N GLY A 235 21.75 -24.58 11.25
CA GLY A 235 22.56 -24.35 10.05
C GLY A 235 21.82 -23.56 8.97
N VAL A 236 20.56 -23.90 8.68
CA VAL A 236 19.72 -23.17 7.72
C VAL A 236 19.45 -21.74 8.19
N ARG A 237 19.19 -21.54 9.49
CA ARG A 237 18.98 -20.21 10.07
C ARG A 237 20.22 -19.33 9.90
N LEU A 238 21.40 -19.86 10.22
CA LEU A 238 22.65 -19.12 10.09
C LEU A 238 22.96 -18.80 8.62
N TRP A 239 22.70 -19.73 7.71
CA TRP A 239 22.84 -19.49 6.27
C TRP A 239 21.90 -18.39 5.75
N LEU A 240 20.65 -18.37 6.21
CA LEU A 240 19.70 -17.30 5.86
C LEU A 240 20.16 -15.93 6.38
N GLN A 241 20.73 -15.89 7.59
CA GLN A 241 21.27 -14.66 8.17
C GLN A 241 22.46 -14.14 7.36
N ASP A 242 23.42 -15.00 7.03
CA ASP A 242 24.57 -14.64 6.19
C ASP A 242 24.14 -14.13 4.80
N ARG A 243 23.13 -14.78 4.20
CA ARG A 243 22.58 -14.37 2.91
C ARG A 243 21.89 -13.00 2.97
N ALA A 244 21.19 -12.72 4.06
CA ALA A 244 20.55 -11.43 4.29
C ALA A 244 21.59 -10.32 4.46
N ASP A 245 22.66 -10.56 5.23
CA ASP A 245 23.75 -9.60 5.43
C ASP A 245 24.48 -9.27 4.12
N MET A 246 24.65 -10.24 3.22
CA MET A 246 25.21 -10.00 1.88
C MET A 246 24.34 -9.11 0.98
N LEU A 247 23.02 -9.08 1.17
CA LEU A 247 22.11 -8.25 0.37
C LEU A 247 22.04 -6.80 0.85
N VAL A 248 22.47 -6.53 2.08
CA VAL A 248 22.42 -5.20 2.71
C VAL A 248 23.71 -4.41 2.48
N ARG A 249 24.81 -5.05 2.06
CA ARG A 249 26.05 -4.37 1.62
C ARG A 249 26.02 -4.04 0.14
#